data_AF-W7JGG3-F1
#
_entry.id   AF-W7JGG3-F1
#
_cell.length_a   1.000
_cell.length_b   1.000
_cell.length_c   1.000
_cell.angle_alpha   90.00
_cell.angle_beta   90.00
_cell.angle_gamma   90.00
#
_symmetry.space_group_name_H-M   'P 1'
#
loop_
_entity.id
_entity.type
_entity.pdbx_description
1 polymer ?
#
loop_
_entity_poly.entity_id
_entity_poly.type
_entity_poly.pdbx_seq_one_letter_code
_entity_poly.pdbx_strand_id
1 'polypeptide(L)'
;MKSVMQQFHDRTKQRFQEYDEKLQEKRQIYKDKCDKEIEKIILKDKLEKQMAQQLTTLETKIDTNDIPTCICEKSIADKVEKACLRCAQNLGGIVAPSLGVLGGIAEGALYAWKPKAIETTIAAALKANSANITIAAKAAGIQAGKEAVIEGLKKMGVSILDNQSLVSYFATTPYKDVASIAQAVYEQYFNTCADNSLWSVRFPSSAAKHDFLFCQSVSNQIPSVSQPGQHISHDEVIKRTVETMMSEAEGTANAAAEIARESATNAIKAREAEVINTIFMSKQTAIIASIVAIVVIVLIMIIIYLILRYRRKKKMKKKLQYIKLLEE
;
A
#
# COMPACT_ATOMS: atom_id res chain seq x y z
N MET A 1 86.68 10.31 -4.23
CA MET A 1 85.69 11.41 -4.19
C MET A 1 84.68 11.34 -5.34
N LYS A 2 85.10 11.16 -6.60
CA LYS A 2 84.18 11.02 -7.76
C LYS A 2 83.18 9.86 -7.64
N SER A 3 83.60 8.68 -7.16
CA SER A 3 82.72 7.51 -7.01
C SER A 3 81.58 7.71 -6.00
N VAL A 4 81.86 8.36 -4.88
CA VAL A 4 80.86 8.64 -3.83
C VAL A 4 79.81 9.63 -4.34
N MET A 5 80.22 10.64 -5.11
CA MET A 5 79.31 11.65 -5.67
C MET A 5 78.34 11.05 -6.71
N GLN A 6 78.83 10.10 -7.52
CA GLN A 6 78.02 9.36 -8.48
C GLN A 6 76.97 8.48 -7.77
N GLN A 7 77.36 7.81 -6.70
CA GLN A 7 76.48 6.95 -5.91
C GLN A 7 75.35 7.73 -5.21
N PHE A 8 75.62 8.96 -4.77
CA PHE A 8 74.59 9.87 -4.28
C PHE A 8 73.65 10.30 -5.40
N HIS A 9 74.17 10.64 -6.58
CA HIS A 9 73.34 11.08 -7.70
C HIS A 9 72.37 9.99 -8.17
N ASP A 10 72.84 8.74 -8.29
CA ASP A 10 72.02 7.60 -8.68
C ASP A 10 70.93 7.29 -7.63
N ARG A 11 71.27 7.31 -6.33
CA ARG A 11 70.28 7.14 -5.25
C ARG A 11 69.23 8.25 -5.23
N THR A 12 69.65 9.48 -5.55
CA THR A 12 68.71 10.62 -5.57
C THR A 12 67.76 10.49 -6.76
N LYS A 13 68.27 10.09 -7.94
CA LYS A 13 67.49 9.85 -9.15
C LYS A 13 66.44 8.74 -8.95
N GLN A 14 66.83 7.63 -8.32
CA GLN A 14 65.92 6.52 -8.05
C GLN A 14 64.77 6.92 -7.10
N ARG A 15 65.06 7.72 -6.06
CA ARG A 15 64.01 8.25 -5.16
C ARG A 15 63.05 9.21 -5.84
N PHE A 16 63.53 10.01 -6.80
CA PHE A 16 62.65 10.89 -7.56
C PHE A 16 61.70 10.11 -8.47
N GLN A 17 62.18 9.04 -9.14
CA GLN A 17 61.32 8.16 -9.94
C GLN A 17 60.25 7.46 -9.08
N GLU A 18 60.62 6.89 -7.93
CA GLU A 18 59.64 6.27 -7.02
C GLU A 18 58.60 7.28 -6.47
N TYR A 19 58.99 8.54 -6.29
CA TYR A 19 58.06 9.59 -5.85
C TYR A 19 57.09 9.99 -6.97
N ASP A 20 57.55 10.10 -8.21
CA ASP A 20 56.71 10.44 -9.37
C ASP A 20 55.72 9.31 -9.69
N GLU A 21 56.14 8.05 -9.62
CA GLU A 21 55.25 6.89 -9.85
C GLU A 21 54.11 6.84 -8.83
N LYS A 22 54.42 7.02 -7.53
CA LYS A 22 53.39 7.08 -6.47
C LYS A 22 52.47 8.28 -6.63
N LEU A 23 52.97 9.40 -7.15
CA LEU A 23 52.17 10.59 -7.40
C LEU A 23 51.19 10.35 -8.55
N GLN A 24 51.63 9.68 -9.61
CA GLN A 24 50.79 9.31 -10.76
C GLN A 24 49.70 8.31 -10.37
N GLU A 25 50.04 7.25 -9.64
CA GLU A 25 49.08 6.24 -9.18
C GLU A 25 47.96 6.87 -8.33
N LYS A 26 48.32 7.74 -7.37
CA LYS A 26 47.31 8.44 -6.56
C LYS A 26 46.43 9.36 -7.40
N ARG A 27 46.98 10.09 -8.38
CA ARG A 27 46.16 10.92 -9.28
C ARG A 27 45.17 10.09 -10.09
N GLN A 28 45.56 8.89 -10.51
CA GLN A 28 44.70 7.99 -11.28
C GLN A 28 43.52 7.47 -10.43
N ILE A 29 43.79 7.07 -9.19
CA ILE A 29 42.75 6.66 -8.21
C ILE A 29 41.74 7.79 -7.95
N TYR A 30 42.20 9.04 -7.83
CA TYR A 30 41.30 10.17 -7.60
C TYR A 30 40.47 10.53 -8.84
N LYS A 31 41.03 10.40 -10.05
CA LYS A 31 40.27 10.56 -11.31
C LYS A 31 39.16 9.52 -11.43
N ASP A 32 39.49 8.24 -11.25
CA ASP A 32 38.52 7.14 -11.34
C ASP A 32 37.39 7.30 -10.30
N LYS A 33 37.71 7.83 -9.11
CA LYS A 33 36.70 8.10 -8.08
C LYS A 33 35.79 9.26 -8.46
N CYS A 34 36.35 10.35 -9.02
CA CYS A 34 35.56 11.48 -9.50
C CYS A 34 34.65 11.07 -10.66
N ASP A 35 35.16 10.30 -11.63
CA ASP A 35 34.38 9.85 -12.78
C ASP A 35 33.20 8.97 -12.35
N LYS A 36 33.41 8.07 -11.38
CA LYS A 36 32.32 7.26 -10.78
C LYS A 36 31.28 8.08 -10.04
N GLU A 37 31.67 9.16 -9.35
CA GLU A 37 30.73 10.03 -8.66
C GLU A 37 29.94 10.92 -9.64
N ILE A 38 30.60 11.42 -10.69
CA ILE A 38 29.95 12.17 -11.78
C ILE A 38 28.95 11.29 -12.53
N GLU A 39 29.29 10.04 -12.85
CA GLU A 39 28.37 9.10 -13.51
C GLU A 39 27.12 8.83 -12.66
N LYS A 40 27.28 8.69 -11.33
CA LYS A 40 26.15 8.57 -10.39
C LYS A 40 25.27 9.83 -10.35
N ILE A 41 25.88 11.01 -10.38
CA ILE A 41 25.13 12.28 -10.39
C ILE A 41 24.33 12.43 -11.69
N ILE A 42 24.93 12.09 -12.85
CA ILE A 42 24.25 12.13 -14.15
C ILE A 42 23.08 11.14 -14.20
N LEU A 43 23.28 9.91 -13.69
CA LEU A 43 22.20 8.91 -13.61
C LEU A 43 21.05 9.38 -12.71
N LYS A 44 21.37 10.00 -11.57
CA LYS A 44 20.36 10.53 -10.65
C LYS A 44 19.56 11.68 -11.27
N ASP A 45 20.24 12.62 -11.92
CA ASP A 45 19.59 13.75 -12.60
C ASP A 45 18.70 13.29 -13.78
N LYS A 46 19.10 12.21 -14.47
CA LYS A 46 18.29 11.60 -15.53
C LYS A 46 17.00 10.97 -14.98
N LEU A 47 17.06 10.28 -13.84
CA LEU A 47 15.87 9.71 -13.19
C LEU A 47 14.95 10.80 -12.63
N GLU A 48 15.50 11.84 -12.00
CA GLU A 48 14.72 12.97 -11.49
C GLU A 48 13.99 13.72 -12.61
N LYS A 49 14.63 13.94 -13.76
CA LYS A 49 13.99 14.50 -14.97
C LYS A 49 12.88 13.62 -15.54
N GLN A 50 13.07 12.30 -15.59
CA GLN A 50 12.03 11.38 -16.04
C GLN A 50 10.82 11.36 -15.09
N MET A 51 11.04 11.41 -13.77
CA MET A 51 9.95 11.49 -12.80
C MET A 51 9.18 12.82 -12.89
N ALA A 52 9.86 13.95 -13.06
CA ALA A 52 9.22 15.25 -13.23
C ALA A 52 8.35 15.32 -14.51
N GLN A 53 8.82 14.71 -15.61
CA GLN A 53 8.03 14.61 -16.86
C GLN A 53 6.80 13.71 -16.69
N GLN A 54 6.92 12.58 -15.99
CA GLN A 54 5.77 11.69 -15.71
C GLN A 54 4.72 12.39 -14.84
N LEU A 55 5.15 13.13 -13.81
CA LEU A 55 4.24 13.88 -12.93
C LEU A 55 3.49 14.98 -13.68
N THR A 56 4.17 15.77 -14.50
CA THR A 56 3.54 16.84 -15.31
C THR A 56 2.60 16.28 -16.39
N THR A 57 2.91 15.11 -16.97
CA THR A 57 2.03 14.43 -17.92
C THR A 57 0.80 13.82 -17.24
N LEU A 58 0.88 13.46 -15.95
CA LEU A 58 -0.28 13.04 -15.17
C LEU A 58 -1.15 14.23 -14.74
N GLU A 59 -0.56 15.36 -14.35
CA GLU A 59 -1.30 16.58 -13.95
C GLU A 59 -2.08 17.19 -15.12
N THR A 60 -1.52 17.20 -16.34
CA THR A 60 -2.24 17.70 -17.54
C THR A 60 -3.43 16.84 -17.98
N LYS A 61 -3.61 15.63 -17.43
CA LYS A 61 -4.77 14.77 -17.69
C LYS A 61 -5.90 14.93 -16.67
N ILE A 62 -5.73 15.81 -15.68
CA ILE A 62 -6.76 16.17 -14.70
C ILE A 62 -7.12 17.63 -14.99
N ASP A 63 -8.25 17.83 -15.67
CA ASP A 63 -8.76 19.16 -16.01
C ASP A 63 -8.97 19.98 -14.74
N THR A 64 -8.53 21.24 -14.74
CA THR A 64 -8.50 22.14 -13.57
C THR A 64 -9.91 22.59 -13.14
N ASN A 65 -10.94 22.06 -13.79
CA ASN A 65 -12.34 22.42 -13.59
C ASN A 65 -13.15 21.41 -12.74
N ASP A 66 -12.59 20.25 -12.35
CA ASP A 66 -13.31 19.20 -11.61
C ASP A 66 -12.96 19.10 -10.10
N ILE A 67 -12.14 20.01 -9.55
CA ILE A 67 -11.86 20.05 -8.12
C ILE A 67 -12.62 21.21 -7.48
N PRO A 68 -13.69 20.95 -6.69
CA PRO A 68 -14.35 22.00 -5.93
C PRO A 68 -13.36 22.58 -4.92
N THR A 69 -13.24 23.90 -4.93
CA THR A 69 -12.48 24.73 -3.99
C THR A 69 -12.89 24.41 -2.55
N CYS A 70 -12.23 23.43 -1.94
CA CYS A 70 -12.44 23.06 -0.55
C CYS A 70 -11.55 23.94 0.34
N ILE A 71 -12.20 24.95 0.91
CA ILE A 71 -11.74 25.81 2.00
C ILE A 71 -11.21 24.94 3.15
N CYS A 72 -9.90 24.74 3.26
CA CYS A 72 -9.28 24.03 4.40
C CYS A 72 -7.91 24.59 4.82
N GLU A 73 -7.58 25.83 4.46
CA GLU A 73 -6.24 26.38 4.70
C GLU A 73 -6.01 26.93 6.12
N LYS A 74 -7.07 27.11 6.93
CA LYS A 74 -6.92 27.69 8.29
C LYS A 74 -7.14 26.72 9.47
N SER A 75 -7.78 25.56 9.29
CA SER A 75 -8.17 24.72 10.45
C SER A 75 -7.14 23.66 10.86
N ILE A 76 -6.27 23.21 9.96
CA ILE A 76 -5.37 22.08 10.24
C ILE A 76 -4.05 22.58 10.85
N ALA A 77 -3.52 23.70 10.34
CA ALA A 77 -2.31 24.33 10.88
C ALA A 77 -2.48 24.75 12.36
N ASP A 78 -3.59 25.41 12.70
CA ASP A 78 -3.84 25.91 14.07
C ASP A 78 -4.07 24.77 15.10
N LYS A 79 -4.57 23.61 14.66
CA LYS A 79 -4.71 22.41 15.51
C LYS A 79 -3.41 21.64 15.69
N VAL A 80 -2.58 21.56 14.65
CA VAL A 80 -1.26 20.90 14.71
C VAL A 80 -0.29 21.73 15.54
N GLU A 81 -0.34 23.05 15.45
CA GLU A 81 0.54 23.95 16.22
C GLU A 81 0.19 23.95 17.72
N LYS A 82 -1.11 23.95 18.08
CA LYS A 82 -1.55 23.76 19.48
C LYS A 82 -1.21 22.39 20.05
N ALA A 83 -1.25 21.33 19.25
CA ALA A 83 -0.86 19.98 19.67
C ALA A 83 0.66 19.86 19.87
N CYS A 84 1.46 20.50 19.00
CA CYS A 84 2.91 20.54 19.09
C CYS A 84 3.39 21.34 20.32
N LEU A 85 2.78 22.50 20.60
CA LEU A 85 3.10 23.32 21.77
C LEU A 85 2.76 22.65 23.11
N ARG A 86 1.66 21.89 23.19
CA ARG A 86 1.32 21.13 24.41
C ARG A 86 2.25 19.94 24.66
N CYS A 87 2.77 19.30 23.61
CA CYS A 87 3.77 18.25 23.74
C CYS A 87 5.15 18.80 24.16
N ALA A 88 5.51 20.01 23.75
CA ALA A 88 6.74 20.67 24.18
C ALA A 88 6.68 21.14 25.65
N GLN A 89 5.53 21.64 26.13
CA GLN A 89 5.39 22.12 27.51
C GLN A 89 5.28 20.99 28.56
N ASN A 90 4.64 19.86 28.25
CA ASN A 90 4.54 18.74 29.19
C ASN A 90 5.84 17.92 29.33
N LEU A 91 6.87 18.22 28.54
CA LEU A 91 8.22 17.66 28.64
C LEU A 91 9.26 18.72 29.07
N GLY A 92 8.81 19.94 29.38
CA GLY A 92 9.64 21.07 29.81
C GLY A 92 10.07 20.96 31.27
N GLY A 93 10.92 19.98 31.58
CA GLY A 93 11.52 19.80 32.90
C GLY A 93 13.00 19.41 32.88
N ILE A 94 13.67 19.46 31.72
CA ILE A 94 15.12 19.23 31.64
C ILE A 94 15.78 20.49 31.07
N VAL A 95 16.20 21.34 32.01
CA VAL A 95 17.24 22.34 31.80
C VAL A 95 18.43 21.66 31.12
N ALA A 96 18.82 22.16 29.94
CA ALA A 96 20.09 21.81 29.32
C ALA A 96 21.23 22.12 30.32
N PRO A 97 22.01 21.12 30.74
CA PRO A 97 23.35 21.00 30.19
C PRO A 97 23.86 19.55 30.17
N SER A 98 24.09 18.97 28.98
CA SER A 98 25.25 18.10 28.70
C SER A 98 25.15 17.48 27.31
N LEU A 99 26.25 17.57 26.57
CA LEU A 99 26.49 17.06 25.21
C LEU A 99 26.50 15.52 25.09
N GLY A 100 25.75 14.80 25.92
CA GLY A 100 25.78 13.33 26.01
C GLY A 100 24.49 12.58 25.69
N VAL A 101 23.35 13.27 25.52
CA VAL A 101 22.02 12.61 25.47
C VAL A 101 21.18 13.03 24.26
N LEU A 102 21.81 13.34 23.13
CA LEU A 102 21.08 13.63 21.87
C LEU A 102 20.78 12.36 21.04
N GLY A 103 21.34 11.20 21.39
CA GLY A 103 21.01 9.93 20.73
C GLY A 103 19.70 9.31 21.23
N GLY A 104 19.46 9.31 22.55
CA GLY A 104 18.35 8.53 23.13
C GLY A 104 16.98 9.22 23.16
N ILE A 105 16.94 10.56 23.25
CA ILE A 105 15.66 11.29 23.48
C ILE A 105 14.96 11.61 22.15
N ALA A 106 15.72 11.83 21.08
CA ALA A 106 15.16 12.06 19.75
C ALA A 106 14.56 10.78 19.15
N GLU A 107 15.22 9.62 19.35
CA GLU A 107 14.72 8.34 18.84
C GLU A 107 13.42 7.92 19.52
N GLY A 108 13.33 7.99 20.86
CA GLY A 108 12.12 7.62 21.60
C GLY A 108 10.89 8.45 21.23
N ALA A 109 11.07 9.76 20.99
CA ALA A 109 9.99 10.63 20.53
C ALA A 109 9.58 10.33 19.07
N LEU A 110 10.54 10.00 18.19
CA LEU A 110 10.26 9.65 16.80
C LEU A 110 9.47 8.32 16.68
N TYR A 111 9.81 7.33 17.50
CA TYR A 111 9.12 6.03 17.52
C TYR A 111 7.66 6.14 18.02
N ALA A 112 7.37 7.04 18.97
CA ALA A 112 6.00 7.26 19.46
C ALA A 112 5.10 7.98 18.43
N TRP A 113 5.68 8.79 17.54
CA TRP A 113 4.92 9.56 16.55
C TRP A 113 4.55 8.75 15.31
N LYS A 114 5.38 7.76 14.94
CA LYS A 114 5.15 6.89 13.79
C LYS A 114 3.76 6.21 13.77
N PRO A 115 3.31 5.50 14.82
CA PRO A 115 2.00 4.83 14.79
C PRO A 115 0.85 5.84 14.72
N LYS A 116 0.97 6.97 15.43
CA LYS A 116 -0.07 8.01 15.46
C LYS A 116 -0.22 8.70 14.10
N ALA A 117 0.87 8.97 13.40
CA ALA A 117 0.84 9.52 12.05
C ALA A 117 0.24 8.54 11.02
N ILE A 118 0.53 7.24 11.17
CA ILE A 118 -0.06 6.20 10.32
C ILE A 118 -1.58 6.14 10.55
N GLU A 119 -2.02 6.14 11.79
CA GLU A 119 -3.44 6.10 12.14
C GLU A 119 -4.22 7.32 11.57
N THR A 120 -3.68 8.53 11.70
CA THR A 120 -4.34 9.74 11.18
C THR A 120 -4.42 9.75 9.65
N THR A 121 -3.37 9.25 8.99
CA THR A 121 -3.31 9.21 7.52
C THR A 121 -4.26 8.16 6.96
N ILE A 122 -4.29 6.97 7.57
CA ILE A 122 -5.27 5.92 7.22
C ILE A 122 -6.70 6.42 7.40
N ALA A 123 -7.01 7.11 8.50
CA ALA A 123 -8.35 7.66 8.73
C ALA A 123 -8.76 8.66 7.64
N ALA A 124 -7.85 9.53 7.21
CA ALA A 124 -8.08 10.47 6.12
C ALA A 124 -8.27 9.75 4.77
N ALA A 125 -7.43 8.75 4.47
CA ALA A 125 -7.50 7.98 3.24
C ALA A 125 -8.81 7.16 3.14
N LEU A 126 -9.25 6.55 4.24
CA LEU A 126 -10.53 5.84 4.30
C LEU A 126 -11.71 6.78 4.11
N LYS A 127 -11.65 8.00 4.68
CA LYS A 127 -12.70 9.00 4.48
C LYS A 127 -12.79 9.43 3.01
N ALA A 128 -11.65 9.69 2.36
CA ALA A 128 -11.60 10.06 0.94
C ALA A 128 -12.09 8.93 0.02
N ASN A 129 -11.77 7.67 0.33
CA ASN A 129 -12.14 6.52 -0.49
C ASN A 129 -13.49 5.88 -0.11
N SER A 130 -14.19 6.41 0.91
CA SER A 130 -15.44 5.83 1.42
C SER A 130 -16.48 5.59 0.32
N ALA A 131 -16.67 6.55 -0.59
CA ALA A 131 -17.56 6.40 -1.74
C ALA A 131 -17.14 5.23 -2.64
N ASN A 132 -15.86 5.17 -3.04
CA ASN A 132 -15.34 4.11 -3.90
C ASN A 132 -15.45 2.72 -3.25
N ILE A 133 -15.19 2.62 -1.94
CA ILE A 133 -15.35 1.38 -1.16
C ILE A 133 -16.82 0.94 -1.19
N THR A 134 -17.77 1.86 -0.99
CA THR A 134 -19.19 1.51 -1.04
C THR A 134 -19.66 1.10 -2.43
N ILE A 135 -19.13 1.70 -3.49
CA ILE A 135 -19.44 1.33 -4.88
C ILE A 135 -18.91 -0.07 -5.18
N ALA A 136 -17.64 -0.35 -4.86
CA ALA A 136 -17.03 -1.66 -5.06
C ALA A 136 -17.76 -2.75 -4.27
N ALA A 137 -18.12 -2.47 -3.02
CA ALA A 137 -18.89 -3.39 -2.18
C ALA A 137 -20.29 -3.67 -2.73
N LYS A 138 -21.00 -2.64 -3.20
CA LYS A 138 -22.31 -2.83 -3.85
C LYS A 138 -22.18 -3.64 -5.13
N ALA A 139 -21.17 -3.39 -5.96
CA ALA A 139 -20.94 -4.16 -7.18
C ALA A 139 -20.67 -5.64 -6.89
N ALA A 140 -19.80 -5.93 -5.91
CA ALA A 140 -19.51 -7.30 -5.47
C ALA A 140 -20.75 -8.00 -4.89
N GLY A 141 -21.51 -7.30 -4.05
CA GLY A 141 -22.76 -7.83 -3.49
C GLY A 141 -23.81 -8.12 -4.56
N ILE A 142 -23.99 -7.22 -5.53
CA ILE A 142 -24.93 -7.43 -6.65
C ILE A 142 -24.52 -8.65 -7.47
N GLN A 143 -23.23 -8.81 -7.77
CA GLN A 143 -22.73 -9.95 -8.53
C GLN A 143 -22.99 -11.28 -7.79
N ALA A 144 -22.63 -11.34 -6.50
CA ALA A 144 -22.85 -12.53 -5.68
C ALA A 144 -24.35 -12.86 -5.50
N GLY A 145 -25.18 -11.83 -5.33
CA GLY A 145 -26.64 -11.98 -5.26
C GLY A 145 -27.21 -12.56 -6.55
N LYS A 146 -26.77 -12.07 -7.72
CA LYS A 146 -27.16 -12.64 -9.02
C LYS A 146 -26.76 -14.10 -9.15
N GLU A 147 -25.53 -14.45 -8.79
CA GLU A 147 -25.03 -15.83 -8.88
C GLU A 147 -25.81 -16.78 -7.97
N ALA A 148 -26.14 -16.35 -6.74
CA ALA A 148 -26.95 -17.13 -5.80
C ALA A 148 -28.36 -17.40 -6.33
N VAL A 149 -29.02 -16.39 -6.91
CA VAL A 149 -30.35 -16.55 -7.53
C VAL A 149 -30.28 -17.50 -8.73
N ILE A 150 -29.26 -17.37 -9.58
CA ILE A 150 -29.05 -18.25 -10.74
C ILE A 150 -28.85 -19.70 -10.28
N GLU A 151 -28.06 -19.94 -9.21
CA GLU A 151 -27.86 -21.28 -8.65
C GLU A 151 -29.17 -21.86 -8.11
N GLY A 152 -29.94 -21.05 -7.38
CA GLY A 152 -31.24 -21.45 -6.88
C GLY A 152 -32.21 -21.82 -8.00
N LEU A 153 -32.28 -21.03 -9.08
CA LEU A 153 -33.14 -21.30 -10.23
C LEU A 153 -32.72 -22.58 -10.96
N LYS A 154 -31.41 -22.84 -11.06
CA LYS A 154 -30.89 -24.10 -11.61
C LYS A 154 -31.29 -25.30 -10.75
N LYS A 155 -31.27 -25.19 -9.42
CA LYS A 155 -31.77 -26.25 -8.51
C LYS A 155 -33.25 -26.54 -8.71
N MET A 156 -34.02 -25.52 -9.12
CA MET A 156 -35.40 -25.72 -9.51
C MET A 156 -35.59 -26.41 -10.86
N GLY A 157 -34.53 -26.54 -11.67
CA GLY A 157 -34.61 -27.06 -13.04
C GLY A 157 -34.85 -25.98 -14.10
N VAL A 158 -34.84 -24.70 -13.71
CA VAL A 158 -34.94 -23.58 -14.66
C VAL A 158 -33.57 -23.31 -15.26
N SER A 159 -33.46 -23.45 -16.58
CA SER A 159 -32.20 -23.18 -17.31
C SER A 159 -32.31 -21.95 -18.22
N ILE A 160 -33.52 -21.55 -18.58
CA ILE A 160 -33.85 -20.48 -19.53
C ILE A 160 -35.04 -19.70 -18.93
N LEU A 161 -34.99 -18.37 -19.00
CA LEU A 161 -36.09 -17.47 -18.66
C LEU A 161 -36.27 -16.50 -19.82
N ASP A 162 -37.53 -16.26 -20.23
CA ASP A 162 -37.87 -15.34 -21.32
C ASP A 162 -37.07 -15.60 -22.62
N ASN A 163 -36.95 -16.88 -23.01
CA ASN A 163 -36.13 -17.34 -24.14
C ASN A 163 -34.63 -16.95 -24.08
N GLN A 164 -34.14 -16.53 -22.90
CA GLN A 164 -32.75 -16.14 -22.67
C GLN A 164 -32.09 -17.02 -21.61
N SER A 165 -30.77 -17.15 -21.69
CA SER A 165 -30.01 -17.78 -20.60
C SER A 165 -30.13 -16.94 -19.33
N LEU A 166 -30.14 -17.59 -18.17
CA LEU A 166 -30.22 -16.90 -16.87
C LEU A 166 -29.18 -15.78 -16.73
N VAL A 167 -27.97 -16.01 -17.23
CA VAL A 167 -26.88 -15.01 -17.21
C VAL A 167 -27.25 -13.76 -18.01
N SER A 168 -27.88 -13.92 -19.17
CA SER A 168 -28.29 -12.78 -20.02
C SER A 168 -29.47 -12.04 -19.40
N TYR A 169 -30.44 -12.77 -18.86
CA TYR A 169 -31.61 -12.18 -18.18
C TYR A 169 -31.20 -11.31 -16.98
N PHE A 170 -30.31 -11.82 -16.11
CA PHE A 170 -29.81 -11.05 -14.97
C PHE A 170 -28.76 -9.99 -15.35
N ALA A 171 -28.34 -9.89 -16.61
CA ALA A 171 -27.52 -8.77 -17.06
C ALA A 171 -28.34 -7.49 -17.11
N THR A 172 -29.59 -7.56 -17.59
CA THR A 172 -30.52 -6.44 -17.69
C THR A 172 -31.41 -6.28 -16.47
N THR A 173 -31.81 -7.38 -15.85
CA THR A 173 -32.80 -7.36 -14.76
C THR A 173 -32.11 -7.35 -13.40
N PRO A 174 -32.45 -6.42 -12.49
CA PRO A 174 -31.94 -6.43 -11.14
C PRO A 174 -32.48 -7.64 -10.39
N TYR A 175 -31.61 -8.39 -9.70
CA TYR A 175 -32.04 -9.59 -8.97
C TYR A 175 -33.07 -9.28 -7.88
N LYS A 176 -33.08 -8.06 -7.33
CA LYS A 176 -34.05 -7.63 -6.31
C LYS A 176 -35.50 -7.48 -6.84
N ASP A 177 -35.71 -7.53 -8.15
CA ASP A 177 -37.05 -7.41 -8.73
C ASP A 177 -37.80 -8.75 -8.70
N VAL A 178 -38.29 -9.08 -7.51
CA VAL A 178 -39.06 -10.31 -7.24
C VAL A 178 -40.24 -10.45 -8.20
N ALA A 179 -40.95 -9.36 -8.51
CA ALA A 179 -42.18 -9.41 -9.28
C ALA A 179 -41.92 -9.84 -10.73
N SER A 180 -40.96 -9.19 -11.40
CA SER A 180 -40.59 -9.54 -12.78
C SER A 180 -40.00 -10.94 -12.88
N ILE A 181 -39.20 -11.35 -11.89
CA ILE A 181 -38.60 -12.69 -11.86
C ILE A 181 -39.67 -13.75 -11.61
N ALA A 182 -40.58 -13.56 -10.65
CA ALA A 182 -41.66 -14.49 -10.39
C ALA A 182 -42.60 -14.62 -11.59
N GLN A 183 -42.90 -13.51 -12.28
CA GLN A 183 -43.69 -13.55 -13.51
C GLN A 183 -42.98 -14.34 -14.62
N ALA A 184 -41.70 -14.08 -14.89
CA ALA A 184 -40.95 -14.81 -15.90
C ALA A 184 -40.86 -16.32 -15.60
N VAL A 185 -40.68 -16.69 -14.31
CA VAL A 185 -40.67 -18.09 -13.87
C VAL A 185 -42.07 -18.71 -14.03
N TYR A 186 -43.13 -17.96 -13.75
CA TYR A 186 -44.51 -18.42 -13.92
C TYR A 186 -44.87 -18.63 -15.39
N GLU A 187 -44.50 -17.71 -16.29
CA GLU A 187 -44.72 -17.86 -17.74
C GLU A 187 -43.96 -19.07 -18.28
N GLN A 188 -42.71 -19.28 -17.83
CA GLN A 188 -41.95 -20.48 -18.16
C GLN A 188 -42.63 -21.75 -17.63
N TYR A 189 -43.14 -21.71 -16.40
CA TYR A 189 -43.90 -22.82 -15.80
C TYR A 189 -45.17 -23.11 -16.58
N PHE A 190 -45.94 -22.09 -16.96
CA PHE A 190 -47.15 -22.25 -17.75
C PHE A 190 -46.83 -22.89 -19.11
N ASN A 191 -45.87 -22.35 -19.86
CA ASN A 191 -45.51 -22.90 -21.17
C ASN A 191 -44.93 -24.32 -21.10
N THR A 192 -44.24 -24.66 -20.02
CA THR A 192 -43.58 -25.97 -19.87
C THR A 192 -44.52 -27.03 -19.27
N CYS A 193 -45.44 -26.63 -18.38
CA CYS A 193 -46.26 -27.54 -17.59
C CYS A 193 -47.76 -27.54 -17.98
N ALA A 194 -48.26 -26.52 -18.71
CA ALA A 194 -49.68 -26.41 -19.09
C ALA A 194 -50.07 -27.24 -20.32
N ASP A 195 -49.11 -27.74 -21.12
CA ASP A 195 -49.37 -28.54 -22.33
C ASP A 195 -49.72 -30.02 -22.07
N ASN A 196 -49.94 -30.42 -20.82
CA ASN A 196 -50.56 -31.72 -20.52
C ASN A 196 -52.07 -31.58 -20.33
N SER A 197 -52.77 -31.08 -21.36
CA SER A 197 -54.05 -31.70 -21.65
C SER A 197 -53.77 -33.13 -22.08
N LEU A 198 -53.77 -34.05 -21.11
CA LEU A 198 -54.48 -35.32 -21.16
C LEU A 198 -53.87 -36.29 -20.14
N TRP A 199 -54.73 -36.67 -19.21
CA TRP A 199 -54.78 -37.99 -18.57
C TRP A 199 -54.84 -39.16 -19.59
N SER A 200 -54.06 -39.15 -20.67
CA SER A 200 -54.08 -40.21 -21.68
C SER A 200 -52.82 -40.36 -22.51
N VAL A 201 -51.62 -40.37 -21.92
CA VAL A 201 -50.49 -41.05 -22.60
C VAL A 201 -49.71 -41.91 -21.61
N ARG A 202 -50.02 -43.19 -21.68
CA ARG A 202 -49.17 -44.31 -21.31
C ARG A 202 -47.75 -44.04 -21.86
N PHE A 203 -46.78 -43.93 -20.97
CA PHE A 203 -45.36 -43.68 -21.23
C PHE A 203 -44.84 -44.13 -22.62
N PRO A 204 -44.12 -43.25 -23.33
CA PRO A 204 -42.92 -43.64 -24.03
C PRO A 204 -41.72 -43.00 -23.33
N SER A 205 -40.97 -43.88 -22.67
CA SER A 205 -39.57 -43.68 -22.33
C SER A 205 -38.80 -43.11 -23.53
N SER A 206 -38.31 -41.86 -23.46
CA SER A 206 -36.92 -41.48 -23.84
C SER A 206 -36.68 -40.00 -24.17
N ALA A 207 -37.67 -39.11 -24.27
CA ALA A 207 -37.42 -37.76 -24.83
C ALA A 207 -37.58 -36.53 -23.89
N ALA A 208 -38.21 -36.62 -22.71
CA ALA A 208 -38.57 -35.43 -21.91
C ALA A 208 -37.99 -35.41 -20.47
N LYS A 209 -36.70 -35.73 -20.32
CA LYS A 209 -36.10 -35.92 -18.98
C LYS A 209 -35.71 -34.63 -18.25
N HIS A 210 -35.60 -33.48 -18.92
CA HIS A 210 -35.21 -32.23 -18.27
C HIS A 210 -36.40 -31.39 -17.76
N ASP A 211 -37.55 -31.43 -18.44
CA ASP A 211 -38.65 -30.48 -18.17
C ASP A 211 -39.65 -30.98 -17.11
N PHE A 212 -39.77 -32.31 -16.92
CA PHE A 212 -40.55 -32.89 -15.82
C PHE A 212 -39.99 -32.51 -14.43
N LEU A 213 -38.66 -32.35 -14.34
CA LEU A 213 -37.99 -32.01 -13.08
C LEU A 213 -38.37 -30.61 -12.59
N PHE A 214 -38.61 -29.67 -13.49
CA PHE A 214 -39.04 -28.32 -13.13
C PHE A 214 -40.48 -28.31 -12.60
N CYS A 215 -41.43 -28.93 -13.31
CA CYS A 215 -42.82 -29.03 -12.86
C CYS A 215 -42.95 -29.80 -11.53
N GLN A 216 -42.16 -30.86 -11.36
CA GLN A 216 -42.08 -31.61 -10.10
C GLN A 216 -41.43 -30.79 -8.99
N SER A 217 -40.38 -30.01 -9.30
CA SER A 217 -39.68 -29.17 -8.32
C SER A 217 -40.58 -28.09 -7.74
N VAL A 218 -41.38 -27.40 -8.58
CA VAL A 218 -42.38 -26.41 -8.10
C VAL A 218 -43.39 -27.08 -7.17
N SER A 219 -43.83 -28.30 -7.49
CA SER A 219 -44.76 -29.06 -6.64
C SER A 219 -44.13 -29.50 -5.32
N ASN A 220 -42.84 -29.89 -5.33
CA ASN A 220 -42.08 -30.28 -4.16
C ASN A 220 -41.78 -29.12 -3.20
N GLN A 221 -41.96 -27.87 -3.64
CA GLN A 221 -41.79 -26.69 -2.80
C GLN A 221 -43.05 -26.27 -2.04
N ILE A 222 -44.21 -26.83 -2.39
CA ILE A 222 -45.47 -26.58 -1.69
C ILE A 222 -45.35 -26.79 -0.17
N PRO A 223 -44.72 -27.86 0.36
CA PRO A 223 -44.59 -28.06 1.80
C PRO A 223 -43.71 -27.00 2.49
N SER A 224 -42.77 -26.38 1.78
CA SER A 224 -41.89 -25.34 2.33
C SER A 224 -42.52 -23.95 2.35
N VAL A 225 -43.54 -23.68 1.51
CA VAL A 225 -44.17 -22.36 1.39
C VAL A 225 -45.63 -22.31 1.85
N SER A 226 -46.20 -23.45 2.27
CA SER A 226 -47.60 -23.59 2.70
C SER A 226 -47.74 -24.21 4.09
N GLN A 227 -48.85 -23.90 4.78
CA GLN A 227 -49.23 -24.59 6.00
C GLN A 227 -49.97 -25.90 5.68
N PRO A 228 -49.85 -26.94 6.53
CA PRO A 228 -50.59 -28.19 6.34
C PRO A 228 -52.10 -27.94 6.21
N GLY A 229 -52.69 -28.31 5.07
CA GLY A 229 -54.13 -28.17 4.81
C GLY A 229 -54.55 -26.91 4.04
N GLN A 230 -53.63 -26.02 3.69
CA GLN A 230 -53.91 -24.83 2.88
C GLN A 230 -53.75 -25.13 1.38
N HIS A 231 -54.78 -24.86 0.57
CA HIS A 231 -54.68 -24.92 -0.89
C HIS A 231 -54.06 -23.61 -1.40
N ILE A 232 -52.89 -23.70 -2.02
CA ILE A 232 -52.17 -22.56 -2.60
C ILE A 232 -52.02 -22.80 -4.10
N SER A 233 -52.26 -21.76 -4.91
CA SER A 233 -52.10 -21.82 -6.35
C SER A 233 -50.61 -21.84 -6.75
N HIS A 234 -50.31 -22.39 -7.93
CA HIS A 234 -48.93 -22.52 -8.39
C HIS A 234 -48.22 -21.17 -8.60
N ASP A 235 -48.95 -20.10 -8.96
CA ASP A 235 -48.40 -18.74 -9.04
C ASP A 235 -47.93 -18.24 -7.67
N GLU A 236 -48.70 -18.49 -6.61
CA GLU A 236 -48.36 -18.04 -5.26
C GLU A 236 -47.22 -18.89 -4.67
N VAL A 237 -47.14 -20.17 -5.02
CA VAL A 237 -45.97 -21.02 -4.69
C VAL A 237 -44.70 -20.45 -5.32
N ILE A 238 -44.72 -20.18 -6.63
CA ILE A 238 -43.56 -19.63 -7.36
C ILE A 238 -43.15 -18.29 -6.77
N LYS A 239 -44.10 -17.40 -6.49
CA LYS A 239 -43.82 -16.10 -5.90
C LYS A 239 -43.11 -16.23 -4.55
N ARG A 240 -43.64 -17.04 -3.62
CA ARG A 240 -43.05 -17.25 -2.28
C ARG A 240 -41.68 -17.92 -2.34
N THR A 241 -41.51 -18.85 -3.27
CA THR A 241 -40.22 -19.48 -3.56
C THR A 241 -39.19 -18.44 -4.00
N VAL A 242 -39.52 -17.59 -4.99
CA VAL A 242 -38.62 -16.54 -5.46
C VAL A 242 -38.31 -15.56 -4.33
N GLU A 243 -39.29 -15.17 -3.51
CA GLU A 243 -39.08 -14.33 -2.32
C GLU A 243 -38.07 -14.96 -1.34
N THR A 244 -38.20 -16.26 -1.08
CA THR A 244 -37.28 -16.99 -0.18
C THR A 244 -35.86 -17.02 -0.76
N MET A 245 -35.72 -17.31 -2.05
CA MET A 245 -34.44 -17.31 -2.75
C MET A 245 -33.79 -15.91 -2.74
N MET A 246 -34.59 -14.85 -2.86
CA MET A 246 -34.09 -13.48 -2.77
C MET A 246 -33.62 -13.12 -1.38
N SER A 247 -34.32 -13.58 -0.34
CA SER A 247 -33.88 -13.39 1.03
C SER A 247 -32.54 -14.09 1.30
N GLU A 248 -32.38 -15.32 0.80
CA GLU A 248 -31.10 -16.05 0.89
C GLU A 248 -29.99 -15.35 0.10
N ALA A 249 -30.29 -14.95 -1.14
CA ALA A 249 -29.36 -14.23 -2.00
C ALA A 249 -28.97 -12.85 -1.44
N GLU A 250 -29.86 -12.18 -0.70
CA GLU A 250 -29.54 -10.94 0.01
C GLU A 250 -28.55 -11.19 1.15
N GLY A 251 -28.67 -12.31 1.86
CA GLY A 251 -27.66 -12.76 2.82
C GLY A 251 -26.28 -12.94 2.16
N THR A 252 -26.22 -13.66 1.03
CA THR A 252 -24.99 -13.85 0.26
C THR A 252 -24.42 -12.55 -0.30
N ALA A 253 -25.29 -11.67 -0.82
CA ALA A 253 -24.91 -10.36 -1.34
C ALA A 253 -24.30 -9.46 -0.25
N ASN A 254 -24.91 -9.45 0.94
CA ASN A 254 -24.41 -8.67 2.07
C ASN A 254 -23.06 -9.21 2.57
N ALA A 255 -22.90 -10.54 2.66
CA ALA A 255 -21.63 -11.15 3.03
C ALA A 255 -20.52 -10.81 2.01
N ALA A 256 -20.79 -10.93 0.71
CA ALA A 256 -19.84 -10.57 -0.34
C ALA A 256 -19.50 -9.06 -0.33
N ALA A 257 -20.49 -8.20 -0.06
CA ALA A 257 -20.26 -6.77 0.08
C ALA A 257 -19.34 -6.46 1.27
N GLU A 258 -19.52 -7.11 2.42
CA GLU A 258 -18.64 -6.93 3.58
C GLU A 258 -17.22 -7.42 3.30
N ILE A 259 -17.05 -8.59 2.68
CA ILE A 259 -15.72 -9.10 2.28
C ILE A 259 -15.02 -8.10 1.35
N ALA A 260 -15.74 -7.52 0.40
CA ALA A 260 -15.19 -6.51 -0.50
C ALA A 260 -14.83 -5.20 0.24
N ARG A 261 -15.64 -4.76 1.21
CA ARG A 261 -15.33 -3.59 2.07
C ARG A 261 -14.08 -3.82 2.90
N GLU A 262 -13.99 -4.96 3.56
CA GLU A 262 -12.83 -5.34 4.39
C GLU A 262 -11.57 -5.43 3.54
N SER A 263 -11.63 -6.10 2.38
CA SER A 263 -10.52 -6.23 1.46
C SER A 263 -10.02 -4.86 0.96
N ALA A 264 -10.92 -3.98 0.51
CA ALA A 264 -10.56 -2.64 0.07
C ALA A 264 -9.98 -1.78 1.20
N THR A 265 -10.55 -1.88 2.40
CA THR A 265 -10.06 -1.18 3.60
C THR A 265 -8.66 -1.66 3.98
N ASN A 266 -8.42 -2.97 3.95
CA ASN A 266 -7.12 -3.56 4.27
C ASN A 266 -6.06 -3.21 3.22
N ALA A 267 -6.43 -3.18 1.93
CA ALA A 267 -5.53 -2.74 0.87
C ALA A 267 -5.10 -1.27 1.04
N ILE A 268 -6.02 -0.37 1.39
CA ILE A 268 -5.71 1.04 1.67
C ILE A 268 -4.79 1.15 2.89
N LYS A 269 -5.11 0.46 3.99
CA LYS A 269 -4.27 0.43 5.19
C LYS A 269 -2.85 -0.03 4.90
N ALA A 270 -2.70 -1.12 4.14
CA ALA A 270 -1.40 -1.67 3.77
C ALA A 270 -0.58 -0.68 2.93
N ARG A 271 -1.21 -0.08 1.90
CA ARG A 271 -0.56 0.89 1.02
C ARG A 271 -0.09 2.14 1.79
N GLU A 272 -0.94 2.72 2.62
CA GLU A 272 -0.59 3.91 3.41
C GLU A 272 0.51 3.60 4.43
N ALA A 273 0.45 2.45 5.10
CA ALA A 273 1.50 2.01 6.02
C ALA A 273 2.86 1.82 5.31
N GLU A 274 2.87 1.26 4.11
CA GLU A 274 4.07 1.08 3.30
C GLU A 274 4.67 2.43 2.85
N VAL A 275 3.84 3.34 2.33
CA VAL A 275 4.28 4.68 1.93
C VAL A 275 4.89 5.45 3.11
N ILE A 276 4.25 5.40 4.28
CA ILE A 276 4.78 6.08 5.47
C ILE A 276 6.08 5.42 5.95
N ASN A 277 6.16 4.09 5.92
CA ASN A 277 7.36 3.38 6.34
C ASN A 277 8.54 3.68 5.41
N THR A 278 8.34 3.70 4.09
CA THR A 278 9.40 4.04 3.12
C THR A 278 9.90 5.47 3.30
N ILE A 279 9.00 6.44 3.50
CA ILE A 279 9.38 7.82 3.80
C ILE A 279 10.18 7.88 5.10
N PHE A 280 9.73 7.21 6.17
CA PHE A 280 10.43 7.18 7.45
C PHE A 280 11.85 6.60 7.32
N MET A 281 11.98 5.46 6.65
CA MET A 281 13.28 4.81 6.42
C MET A 281 14.25 5.75 5.67
N SER A 282 13.76 6.45 4.64
CA SER A 282 14.59 7.40 3.88
C SER A 282 15.13 8.54 4.76
N LYS A 283 14.31 9.07 5.67
CA LYS A 283 14.71 10.13 6.61
C LYS A 283 15.64 9.61 7.69
N GLN A 284 15.42 8.39 8.19
CA GLN A 284 16.28 7.76 9.18
C GLN A 284 17.70 7.55 8.62
N THR A 285 17.83 7.10 7.38
CA THR A 285 19.15 6.96 6.72
C THR A 285 19.88 8.30 6.63
N ALA A 286 19.18 9.38 6.29
CA ALA A 286 19.78 10.71 6.24
C ALA A 286 20.27 11.21 7.62
N ILE A 287 19.49 10.94 8.68
CA ILE A 287 19.88 11.28 10.05
C ILE A 287 21.11 10.48 10.49
N ILE A 288 21.13 9.16 10.25
CA ILE A 288 22.27 8.29 10.58
C ILE A 288 23.53 8.76 9.84
N ALA A 289 23.43 9.07 8.54
CA ALA A 289 24.56 9.57 7.76
C ALA A 289 25.13 10.88 8.33
N SER A 290 24.27 11.80 8.78
CA SER A 290 24.68 13.04 9.44
C SER A 290 25.42 12.77 10.77
N ILE A 291 24.90 11.86 11.61
CA ILE A 291 25.55 11.48 12.88
C ILE A 291 26.93 10.87 12.61
N VAL A 292 27.04 9.95 11.65
CA VAL A 292 28.33 9.35 11.28
C VAL A 292 29.32 10.41 10.80
N ALA A 293 28.88 11.37 9.98
CA ALA A 293 29.73 12.47 9.53
C ALA A 293 30.25 13.32 10.71
N ILE A 294 29.39 13.65 11.69
CA ILE A 294 29.78 14.40 12.89
C ILE A 294 30.81 13.60 13.71
N VAL A 295 30.59 12.30 13.92
CA VAL A 295 31.52 11.44 14.67
C VAL A 295 32.89 11.36 13.99
N VAL A 296 32.94 11.27 12.66
CA VAL A 296 34.21 11.27 11.90
C VAL A 296 34.96 12.60 12.08
N ILE A 297 34.26 13.74 12.02
CA ILE A 297 34.88 15.06 12.25
C ILE A 297 35.47 15.16 13.66
N VAL A 298 34.73 14.70 14.68
CA VAL A 298 35.18 14.68 16.07
C VAL A 298 36.41 13.77 16.26
N LEU A 299 36.44 12.60 15.61
CA LEU A 299 37.60 11.70 15.65
C LEU A 299 38.85 12.35 15.02
N ILE A 300 38.71 13.03 13.88
CA ILE A 300 39.82 13.75 13.23
C ILE A 300 40.34 14.86 14.15
N MET A 301 39.44 15.64 14.76
CA MET A 301 39.78 16.67 15.75
C MET A 301 40.59 16.09 16.92
N ILE A 302 40.18 14.94 17.46
CA ILE A 302 40.88 14.25 18.56
C ILE A 302 42.27 13.79 18.12
N ILE A 303 42.40 13.19 16.93
CA ILE A 303 43.70 12.74 16.40
C ILE A 303 44.66 13.92 16.24
N ILE A 304 44.21 15.01 15.61
CA ILE A 304 45.01 16.23 15.45
C ILE A 304 45.41 16.80 16.82
N TYR A 305 44.47 16.87 17.76
CA TYR A 305 44.72 17.33 19.12
C TYR A 305 45.79 16.48 19.82
N LEU A 306 45.71 15.15 19.72
CA LEU A 306 46.70 14.24 20.30
C LEU A 306 48.09 14.42 19.68
N ILE A 307 48.18 14.60 18.35
CA ILE A 307 49.44 14.87 17.65
C ILE A 307 50.05 16.20 18.13
N LEU A 308 49.24 17.27 18.20
CA LEU A 308 49.69 18.59 18.67
C LEU A 308 50.13 18.54 20.13
N ARG A 309 49.37 17.85 20.99
CA ARG A 309 49.71 17.66 22.41
C ARG A 309 51.00 16.87 22.58
N TYR A 310 51.18 15.82 21.80
CA TYR A 310 52.41 15.02 21.78
C TYR A 310 53.62 15.88 21.37
N ARG A 311 53.48 16.68 20.31
CA ARG A 311 54.52 17.63 19.86
C ARG A 311 54.88 18.66 20.93
N ARG A 312 53.88 19.27 21.60
CA ARG A 312 54.11 20.23 22.70
C ARG A 312 54.88 19.59 23.85
N LYS A 313 54.48 18.39 24.31
CA LYS A 313 55.21 17.66 25.38
C LYS A 313 56.66 17.35 24.98
N LYS A 314 56.90 16.89 23.75
CA LYS A 314 58.26 16.61 23.26
C LYS A 314 59.14 17.87 23.22
N LYS A 315 58.58 19.01 22.81
CA LYS A 315 59.29 20.30 22.80
C LYS A 315 59.68 20.73 24.22
N MET A 316 58.81 20.57 25.21
CA MET A 316 59.09 20.91 26.61
C MET A 316 60.18 20.01 27.22
N LYS A 317 60.15 18.69 26.94
CA LYS A 317 61.20 17.77 27.40
C LYS A 317 62.58 18.13 26.84
N LYS A 318 62.66 18.50 25.57
CA LYS A 318 63.92 18.97 24.96
C LYS A 318 64.43 20.26 25.63
N LYS A 319 63.56 21.23 25.89
CA LYS A 319 63.94 22.48 26.56
C LYS A 319 64.54 22.23 27.96
N LEU A 320 63.96 21.33 28.74
CA LEU A 320 64.49 20.94 30.06
C LEU A 320 65.90 20.33 29.98
N GLN A 321 66.19 19.54 28.95
CA GLN A 321 67.54 18.98 28.75
C GLN A 321 68.57 20.06 28.39
N TYR A 322 68.21 21.05 27.56
CA TYR A 322 69.11 22.16 27.22
C TYR A 322 69.39 23.08 28.41
N ILE A 323 68.41 23.34 29.28
CA ILE A 323 68.62 24.14 30.49
C ILE A 323 69.62 23.46 31.41
N LYS A 324 69.48 22.14 31.62
CA LYS A 324 70.43 21.38 32.46
C LYS A 324 71.87 21.40 31.93
N LEU A 325 72.07 21.37 30.62
CA LEU A 325 73.40 21.43 29.99
C LEU A 325 74.08 22.80 30.06
N LEU A 326 73.34 23.86 30.38
CA LEU A 326 73.87 25.24 30.51
C LEU A 326 74.20 25.61 31.96
N GLU A 327 73.81 24.78 32.92
CA GLU A 327 73.97 25.00 34.35
C GLU A 327 75.15 24.21 34.94
N GLU A 328 75.70 23.25 34.16
CA GLU A 328 77.02 22.63 34.33
C GLU A 328 78.09 23.43 33.55
#